data_AF-A0A3D4Z4U3-F1
#
_entry.id   AF-A0A3D4Z4U3-F1
#
_cell.length_a   1.000
_cell.length_b   1.000
_cell.length_c   1.000
_cell.angle_alpha   90.00
_cell.angle_beta   90.00
_cell.angle_gamma   90.00
#
_symmetry.space_group_name_H-M   'P 1'
#
loop_
_entity.id
_entity.type
_entity.pdbx_description
1 polymer ?
#
loop_
_entity_poly.entity_id
_entity_poly.type
_entity_poly.pdbx_seq_one_letter_code
_entity_poly.pdbx_strand_id
1 'polypeptide(L)'
;MKINAFSHDLFESISEQKIHHWVGLAVELAREAYENNNAEARAYVERLIFRINADHSFAAPLSSPVGLVWNILMKAKLTASITPYLNNGCRRLEDLQALLREAVIKTDREDHTWIDEILEESPYDHNFVVYTKNWFITAYGFCHQLISLAQHTNVKVERVVLSNVSDELQGTDHATQRSRFFKSICGRPFDSLQALEDPDTLTEAFALSNYRTGVCALPVPSYALGSFYSVEVAYVPSCERLLRGLNKHAFGDQDILDYVSGHGVLDSQHSEEWVDAIRAADLTEQDYECVTAGALAQLELRHRWFEAMRAAAKSAASLKPASLGFPSSFQVDNFDFNRLGDSI
;
A
#
# COMPACT_ATOMS: atom_id res chain seq x y z
N MET A 1 2.73 26.87 3.42
CA MET A 1 3.00 27.03 4.87
C MET A 1 1.73 27.31 5.73
N LYS A 2 0.51 26.94 5.28
CA LYS A 2 -0.74 26.96 6.08
C LYS A 2 -1.30 25.55 6.36
N ILE A 3 -0.51 24.52 6.06
CA ILE A 3 -0.99 23.15 5.75
C ILE A 3 -0.73 22.18 6.92
N ASN A 4 0.37 22.32 7.68
CA ASN A 4 0.62 21.51 8.90
C ASN A 4 -0.29 21.87 10.10
N ALA A 5 -0.94 23.03 10.08
CA ALA A 5 -1.91 23.40 11.12
C ALA A 5 -3.20 22.58 11.00
N PHE A 6 -3.57 22.16 9.80
CA PHE A 6 -4.83 21.43 9.57
C PHE A 6 -4.83 20.05 10.21
N SER A 7 -3.74 19.28 10.08
CA SER A 7 -3.66 17.94 10.69
C SER A 7 -3.58 18.03 12.21
N HIS A 8 -2.83 18.98 12.77
CA HIS A 8 -2.73 19.16 14.22
C HIS A 8 -4.04 19.64 14.86
N ASP A 9 -4.73 20.62 14.24
CA ASP A 9 -5.96 21.18 14.80
C ASP A 9 -7.16 20.22 14.71
N LEU A 10 -7.14 19.25 13.78
CA LEU A 10 -8.23 18.29 13.53
C LEU A 10 -8.47 17.34 14.72
N PHE A 11 -7.48 17.16 15.59
CA PHE A 11 -7.52 16.23 16.74
C PHE A 11 -7.73 16.92 18.11
N GLU A 12 -7.94 18.24 18.15
CA GLU A 12 -8.24 18.97 19.39
C GLU A 12 -9.77 19.05 19.67
N SER A 13 -10.22 19.71 20.76
CA SER A 13 -11.66 19.95 21.02
C SER A 13 -12.19 21.16 20.24
N ILE A 14 -13.40 21.09 19.70
CA ILE A 14 -13.74 21.81 18.46
C ILE A 14 -15.14 22.44 18.56
N SER A 15 -15.25 23.71 18.19
CA SER A 15 -16.53 24.41 18.01
C SER A 15 -17.17 24.08 16.66
N GLU A 16 -18.49 24.20 16.55
CA GLU A 16 -19.24 23.97 15.31
C GLU A 16 -18.71 24.76 14.10
N GLN A 17 -18.27 26.01 14.32
CA GLN A 17 -17.68 26.85 13.28
C GLN A 17 -16.37 26.28 12.71
N LYS A 18 -15.54 25.63 13.54
CA LYS A 18 -14.31 24.97 13.08
C LYS A 18 -14.64 23.72 12.26
N ILE A 19 -15.69 22.97 12.62
CA ILE A 19 -16.15 21.80 11.86
C ILE A 19 -16.56 22.20 10.43
N HIS A 20 -17.38 23.25 10.30
CA HIS A 20 -17.78 23.75 8.98
C HIS A 20 -16.58 24.19 8.13
N HIS A 21 -15.60 24.85 8.74
CA HIS A 21 -14.37 25.24 8.06
C HIS A 21 -13.60 24.04 7.50
N TRP A 22 -13.41 22.99 8.31
CA TRP A 22 -12.68 21.80 7.86
C TRP A 22 -13.42 20.98 6.82
N VAL A 23 -14.75 20.88 6.92
CA VAL A 23 -15.57 20.27 5.87
C VAL A 23 -15.39 21.02 4.55
N GLY A 24 -15.46 22.35 4.57
CA GLY A 24 -15.23 23.17 3.38
C GLY A 24 -13.84 22.94 2.78
N LEU A 25 -12.80 22.92 3.62
CA LEU A 25 -11.43 22.67 3.17
C LEU A 25 -11.23 21.24 2.64
N ALA A 26 -11.86 20.23 3.25
CA ALA A 26 -11.79 18.85 2.77
C ALA A 26 -12.44 18.69 1.39
N VAL A 27 -13.56 19.37 1.13
CA VAL A 27 -14.20 19.37 -0.20
C VAL A 27 -13.30 20.02 -1.24
N GLU A 28 -12.69 21.17 -0.92
CA GLU A 28 -11.76 21.85 -1.82
C GLU A 28 -10.54 20.97 -2.12
N LEU A 29 -9.91 20.41 -1.09
CA LEU A 29 -8.77 19.50 -1.24
C LEU A 29 -9.11 18.26 -2.07
N ALA A 30 -10.27 17.64 -1.84
CA ALA A 30 -10.73 16.48 -2.60
C ALA A 30 -10.86 16.83 -4.10
N ARG A 31 -11.46 17.98 -4.41
CA ARG A 31 -11.61 18.45 -5.79
C ARG A 31 -10.25 18.72 -6.43
N GLU A 32 -9.36 19.45 -5.76
CA GLU A 32 -8.03 19.74 -6.30
C GLU A 32 -7.23 18.45 -6.55
N ALA A 33 -7.27 17.50 -5.61
CA ALA A 33 -6.52 16.25 -5.71
C ALA A 33 -7.04 15.30 -6.81
N TYR A 34 -8.36 15.11 -6.92
CA TYR A 34 -8.94 14.03 -7.71
C TYR A 34 -9.73 14.47 -8.94
N GLU A 35 -10.30 15.69 -8.96
CA GLU A 35 -11.01 16.22 -10.13
C GLU A 35 -10.07 17.06 -11.00
N ASN A 36 -9.28 17.96 -10.38
CA ASN A 36 -8.34 18.82 -11.08
C ASN A 36 -6.96 18.17 -11.31
N ASN A 37 -6.73 16.96 -10.78
CA ASN A 37 -5.47 16.22 -10.88
C ASN A 37 -4.23 17.02 -10.41
N ASN A 38 -4.36 17.86 -9.39
CA ASN A 38 -3.22 18.57 -8.80
C ASN A 38 -2.35 17.59 -7.99
N ALA A 39 -1.11 17.38 -8.43
CA ALA A 39 -0.19 16.42 -7.83
C ALA A 39 0.19 16.76 -6.37
N GLU A 40 0.38 18.04 -6.05
CA GLU A 40 0.72 18.48 -4.68
C GLU A 40 -0.47 18.26 -3.74
N ALA A 41 -1.67 18.62 -4.17
CA ALA A 41 -2.90 18.38 -3.41
C ALA A 41 -3.12 16.88 -3.19
N ARG A 42 -2.88 16.05 -4.22
CA ARG A 42 -2.98 14.59 -4.13
C ARG A 42 -1.97 14.00 -3.15
N ALA A 43 -0.70 14.41 -3.21
CA ALA A 43 0.32 13.96 -2.28
C ALA A 43 -0.06 14.27 -0.82
N TYR A 44 -0.60 15.47 -0.58
CA TYR A 44 -1.09 15.87 0.73
C TYR A 44 -2.30 15.05 1.18
N VAL A 45 -3.32 14.92 0.33
CA VAL A 45 -4.55 14.18 0.65
C VAL A 45 -4.26 12.70 0.94
N GLU A 46 -3.40 12.03 0.16
CA GLU A 46 -3.07 10.63 0.41
C GLU A 46 -2.32 10.42 1.74
N ARG A 47 -1.40 11.32 2.11
CA ARG A 47 -0.74 11.27 3.42
C ARG A 47 -1.73 11.55 4.56
N LEU A 48 -2.62 12.51 4.39
CA LEU A 48 -3.65 12.83 5.39
C LEU A 48 -4.60 11.66 5.60
N ILE A 49 -5.11 11.05 4.53
CA ILE A 49 -5.96 9.85 4.62
C ILE A 49 -5.20 8.71 5.31
N PHE A 50 -3.94 8.46 4.93
CA PHE A 50 -3.15 7.40 5.53
C PHE A 50 -2.94 7.64 7.02
N ARG A 51 -2.64 8.89 7.42
CA ARG A 51 -2.50 9.26 8.83
C ARG A 51 -3.78 8.96 9.62
N ILE A 52 -4.94 9.42 9.10
CA ILE A 52 -6.23 9.16 9.74
C ILE A 52 -6.48 7.65 9.84
N ASN A 53 -6.21 6.88 8.77
CA ASN A 53 -6.34 5.44 8.77
C ASN A 53 -5.46 4.79 9.84
N ALA A 54 -4.17 5.15 9.90
CA ALA A 54 -3.23 4.59 10.88
C ALA A 54 -3.65 4.89 12.32
N ASP A 55 -4.10 6.13 12.61
CA ASP A 55 -4.57 6.52 13.95
C ASP A 55 -5.86 5.80 14.37
N HIS A 56 -6.65 5.28 13.42
CA HIS A 56 -7.90 4.56 13.67
C HIS A 56 -7.80 3.06 13.38
N SER A 57 -6.58 2.50 13.40
CA SER A 57 -6.33 1.08 13.11
C SER A 57 -7.00 0.61 11.82
N PHE A 58 -6.96 1.47 10.80
CA PHE A 58 -7.52 1.27 9.47
C PHE A 58 -9.03 0.98 9.42
N ALA A 59 -9.76 1.28 10.50
CA ALA A 59 -11.21 1.34 10.50
C ALA A 59 -11.70 2.72 10.09
N ALA A 60 -12.94 2.80 9.60
CA ALA A 60 -13.60 4.08 9.36
C ALA A 60 -13.71 4.87 10.69
N PRO A 61 -13.24 6.13 10.77
CA PRO A 61 -13.34 6.91 12.00
C PRO A 61 -14.79 7.11 12.42
N LEU A 62 -15.08 6.85 13.70
CA LEU A 62 -16.42 7.05 14.26
C LEU A 62 -16.80 8.54 14.26
N SER A 63 -18.12 8.80 14.20
CA SER A 63 -18.78 10.10 14.04
C SER A 63 -18.13 11.26 14.82
N SER A 64 -17.18 11.92 14.17
CA SER A 64 -16.38 13.04 14.65
C SER A 64 -16.05 13.94 13.46
N PRO A 65 -15.53 15.16 13.68
CA PRO A 65 -15.05 16.01 12.59
C PRO A 65 -13.99 15.32 11.71
N VAL A 66 -13.14 14.47 12.30
CA VAL A 66 -12.20 13.59 11.58
C VAL A 66 -12.96 12.64 10.65
N GLY A 67 -14.01 11.98 11.13
CA GLY A 67 -14.84 11.08 10.32
C GLY A 67 -15.54 11.79 9.15
N LEU A 68 -15.99 13.04 9.33
CA LEU A 68 -16.57 13.82 8.23
C LEU A 68 -15.52 14.14 7.15
N VAL A 69 -14.34 14.60 7.55
CA VAL A 69 -13.22 14.87 6.64
C VAL A 69 -12.81 13.60 5.91
N TRP A 70 -12.61 12.51 6.64
CA TRP A 70 -12.25 11.21 6.07
C TRP A 70 -13.28 10.74 5.03
N ASN A 71 -14.58 10.82 5.35
CA ASN A 71 -15.64 10.42 4.42
C ASN A 71 -15.61 11.23 3.12
N ILE A 72 -15.39 12.53 3.18
CA ILE A 72 -15.30 13.40 2.00
C ILE A 72 -14.11 12.99 1.12
N LEU A 73 -12.93 12.89 1.74
CA LEU A 73 -11.69 12.56 1.02
C LEU A 73 -11.72 11.14 0.45
N MET A 74 -12.18 10.16 1.24
CA MET A 74 -12.28 8.77 0.84
C MET A 74 -13.31 8.56 -0.27
N LYS A 75 -14.47 9.22 -0.19
CA LYS A 75 -15.47 9.18 -1.26
C LYS A 75 -14.90 9.69 -2.58
N ALA A 76 -14.20 10.83 -2.57
CA ALA A 76 -13.58 11.38 -3.77
C ALA A 76 -12.51 10.44 -4.34
N LYS A 77 -11.65 9.89 -3.48
CA LYS A 77 -10.63 8.90 -3.85
C LYS A 77 -11.24 7.65 -4.49
N LEU A 78 -12.22 7.04 -3.84
CA LEU A 78 -12.87 5.82 -4.33
C LEU A 78 -13.59 6.10 -5.65
N THR A 79 -14.27 7.24 -5.78
CA THR A 79 -14.89 7.66 -7.04
C THR A 79 -13.85 7.75 -8.16
N ALA A 80 -12.73 8.45 -7.92
CA ALA A 80 -11.68 8.60 -8.93
C ALA A 80 -10.98 7.27 -9.29
N SER A 81 -10.89 6.34 -8.33
CA SER A 81 -10.18 5.07 -8.52
C SER A 81 -11.07 4.00 -9.17
N ILE A 82 -12.36 3.95 -8.84
CA ILE A 82 -13.28 2.87 -9.23
C ILE A 82 -14.07 3.21 -10.49
N THR A 83 -14.54 4.46 -10.63
CA THR A 83 -15.41 4.88 -11.75
C THR A 83 -14.86 4.53 -13.14
N PRO A 84 -13.55 4.60 -13.44
CA PRO A 84 -13.02 4.20 -14.75
C PRO A 84 -13.31 2.73 -15.12
N TYR A 85 -13.58 1.88 -14.14
CA TYR A 85 -13.78 0.44 -14.30
C TYR A 85 -15.25 0.02 -14.12
N LEU A 86 -16.10 0.91 -13.59
CA LEU A 86 -17.55 0.70 -13.58
C LEU A 86 -18.03 0.67 -15.04
N ASN A 87 -18.81 -0.35 -15.40
CA ASN A 87 -19.27 -0.69 -16.76
C ASN A 87 -18.27 -1.43 -17.66
N ASN A 88 -17.04 -1.69 -17.21
CA ASN A 88 -16.10 -2.60 -17.89
C ASN A 88 -16.04 -3.97 -17.20
N GLY A 89 -16.92 -4.21 -16.23
CA GLY A 89 -16.91 -5.37 -15.36
C GLY A 89 -17.51 -6.62 -15.99
N CYS A 90 -17.02 -7.78 -15.57
CA CYS A 90 -17.63 -9.06 -15.87
C CYS A 90 -18.87 -9.26 -14.99
N ARG A 91 -19.93 -9.84 -15.54
CA ARG A 91 -21.16 -10.18 -14.79
C ARG A 91 -21.17 -11.61 -14.26
N ARG A 92 -20.13 -12.38 -14.59
CA ARG A 92 -19.98 -13.79 -14.23
C ARG A 92 -18.60 -14.04 -13.65
N LEU A 93 -18.53 -14.98 -12.71
CA LEU A 93 -17.30 -15.35 -12.01
C LEU A 93 -16.23 -15.91 -12.96
N GLU A 94 -16.63 -16.75 -13.93
CA GLU A 94 -15.66 -17.35 -14.85
C GLU A 94 -14.98 -16.29 -15.73
N ASP A 95 -15.77 -15.34 -16.22
CA ASP A 95 -15.29 -14.21 -17.03
C ASP A 95 -14.38 -13.29 -16.20
N LEU A 96 -14.76 -13.04 -14.93
CA LEU A 96 -13.95 -12.30 -13.97
C LEU A 96 -12.58 -12.97 -13.77
N GLN A 97 -12.54 -14.28 -13.51
CA GLN A 97 -11.28 -14.99 -13.29
C GLN A 97 -10.37 -14.92 -14.51
N ALA A 98 -10.93 -15.11 -15.72
CA ALA A 98 -10.17 -15.00 -16.96
C ALA A 98 -9.62 -13.58 -17.17
N LEU A 99 -10.48 -12.57 -17.03
CA LEU A 99 -10.10 -11.16 -17.17
C LEU A 99 -9.00 -10.78 -16.17
N LEU A 100 -9.16 -11.17 -14.90
CA LEU A 100 -8.21 -10.79 -13.85
C LEU A 100 -6.88 -11.53 -13.99
N ARG A 101 -6.87 -12.79 -14.43
CA ARG A 101 -5.62 -13.47 -14.79
C ARG A 101 -4.90 -12.74 -15.92
N GLU A 102 -5.62 -12.33 -16.96
CA GLU A 102 -5.04 -11.56 -18.07
C GLU A 102 -4.53 -10.18 -17.59
N ALA A 103 -5.30 -9.49 -16.76
CA ALA A 103 -4.93 -8.20 -16.19
C ALA A 103 -3.66 -8.33 -15.33
N VAL A 104 -3.58 -9.35 -14.47
CA VAL A 104 -2.38 -9.64 -13.68
C VAL A 104 -1.20 -9.91 -14.60
N ILE A 105 -1.33 -10.79 -15.60
CA ILE A 105 -0.24 -11.10 -16.55
C ILE A 105 0.23 -9.84 -17.29
N LYS A 106 -0.70 -8.97 -17.68
CA LYS A 106 -0.37 -7.71 -18.34
C LYS A 106 0.41 -6.79 -17.41
N THR A 107 -0.08 -6.55 -16.21
CA THR A 107 0.62 -5.74 -15.20
C THR A 107 1.92 -6.39 -14.74
N ASP A 108 2.01 -7.73 -14.73
CA ASP A 108 3.19 -8.52 -14.35
C ASP A 108 4.37 -8.26 -15.30
N ARG A 109 4.12 -8.31 -16.61
CA ARG A 109 5.15 -8.02 -17.62
C ARG A 109 5.78 -6.65 -17.41
N GLU A 110 4.99 -5.68 -16.98
CA GLU A 110 5.41 -4.30 -16.83
C GLU A 110 5.95 -4.00 -15.44
N ASP A 111 5.37 -4.51 -14.35
CA ASP A 111 5.78 -4.21 -12.98
C ASP A 111 6.97 -5.05 -12.53
N HIS A 112 6.98 -6.34 -12.86
CA HIS A 112 7.95 -7.28 -12.28
C HIS A 112 9.29 -7.29 -12.99
N THR A 113 9.38 -6.69 -14.18
CA THR A 113 10.66 -6.32 -14.79
C THR A 113 11.41 -5.32 -13.91
N TRP A 114 10.70 -4.42 -13.19
CA TRP A 114 11.33 -3.50 -12.25
C TRP A 114 12.00 -4.21 -11.06
N ILE A 115 11.37 -5.27 -10.51
CA ILE A 115 11.94 -6.02 -9.38
C ILE A 115 13.28 -6.64 -9.78
N ASP A 116 13.37 -7.20 -10.99
CA ASP A 116 14.64 -7.73 -11.51
C ASP A 116 15.66 -6.60 -11.69
N GLU A 117 15.25 -5.44 -12.22
CA GLU A 117 16.14 -4.28 -12.43
C GLU A 117 16.73 -3.74 -11.13
N ILE A 118 15.94 -3.55 -10.07
CA ILE A 118 16.42 -3.00 -8.79
C ILE A 118 17.26 -3.99 -7.98
N LEU A 119 17.14 -5.29 -8.27
CA LEU A 119 17.93 -6.35 -7.66
C LEU A 119 19.12 -6.77 -8.53
N GLU A 120 19.33 -6.16 -9.70
CA GLU A 120 20.38 -6.61 -10.62
C GLU A 120 21.77 -6.45 -10.00
N GLU A 121 22.01 -5.30 -9.36
CA GLU A 121 23.31 -4.90 -8.80
C GLU A 121 23.50 -5.35 -7.35
N SER A 122 22.54 -5.10 -6.46
CA SER A 122 22.64 -5.44 -5.03
C SER A 122 21.31 -5.26 -4.28
N PRO A 123 20.98 -6.15 -3.32
CA PRO A 123 19.86 -5.93 -2.39
C PRO A 123 20.14 -4.86 -1.33
N TYR A 124 21.29 -4.19 -1.38
CA TYR A 124 21.62 -3.04 -0.53
C TYR A 124 21.66 -1.72 -1.32
N ASP A 125 21.34 -1.76 -2.62
CA ASP A 125 21.26 -0.56 -3.44
C ASP A 125 20.10 0.35 -3.00
N HIS A 126 20.28 1.66 -3.18
CA HIS A 126 19.28 2.66 -2.82
C HIS A 126 17.90 2.37 -3.43
N ASN A 127 17.82 1.93 -4.69
CA ASN A 127 16.52 1.68 -5.33
C ASN A 127 15.76 0.52 -4.67
N PHE A 128 16.47 -0.53 -4.23
CA PHE A 128 15.85 -1.63 -3.50
C PHE A 128 15.46 -1.21 -2.08
N VAL A 129 16.25 -0.35 -1.42
CA VAL A 129 15.88 0.27 -0.15
C VAL A 129 14.59 1.09 -0.29
N VAL A 130 14.48 1.93 -1.33
CA VAL A 130 13.26 2.70 -1.62
C VAL A 130 12.06 1.78 -1.87
N TYR A 131 12.24 0.70 -2.64
CA TYR A 131 11.21 -0.31 -2.86
C TYR A 131 10.69 -0.89 -1.53
N THR A 132 11.57 -1.30 -0.63
CA THR A 132 11.18 -1.92 0.64
C THR A 132 10.45 -0.96 1.59
N LYS A 133 10.83 0.33 1.64
CA LYS A 133 10.08 1.37 2.38
C LYS A 133 8.64 1.50 1.90
N ASN A 134 8.47 1.59 0.58
CA ASN A 134 7.15 1.76 -0.01
C ASN A 134 6.31 0.48 0.10
N TRP A 135 6.94 -0.68 -0.07
CA TRP A 135 6.31 -1.99 0.08
C TRP A 135 5.81 -2.23 1.52
N PHE A 136 6.52 -1.75 2.54
CA PHE A 136 6.04 -1.72 3.92
C PHE A 136 4.73 -0.95 4.07
N ILE A 137 4.61 0.25 3.47
CA ILE A 137 3.40 1.07 3.55
C ILE A 137 2.18 0.34 2.98
N THR A 138 2.36 -0.43 1.90
CA THR A 138 1.26 -1.20 1.31
C THR A 138 0.71 -2.31 2.22
N ALA A 139 1.45 -2.73 3.26
CA ALA A 139 1.03 -3.74 4.23
C ALA A 139 0.69 -3.21 5.62
N TYR A 140 0.95 -1.94 5.92
CA TYR A 140 0.89 -1.42 7.29
C TYR A 140 -0.45 -1.70 8.01
N GLY A 141 -1.55 -1.72 7.25
CA GLY A 141 -2.90 -1.99 7.76
C GLY A 141 -3.55 -3.28 7.27
N PHE A 142 -2.81 -4.20 6.65
CA PHE A 142 -3.39 -5.28 5.84
C PHE A 142 -4.39 -6.16 6.63
N CYS A 143 -3.98 -6.71 7.77
CA CYS A 143 -4.86 -7.52 8.61
C CYS A 143 -6.06 -6.74 9.15
N HIS A 144 -5.88 -5.46 9.48
CA HIS A 144 -6.98 -4.60 9.95
C HIS A 144 -8.03 -4.34 8.87
N GLN A 145 -7.58 -4.15 7.62
CA GLN A 145 -8.46 -3.99 6.46
C GLN A 145 -9.30 -5.25 6.24
N LEU A 146 -8.67 -6.43 6.31
CA LEU A 146 -9.37 -7.72 6.23
C LEU A 146 -10.38 -7.91 7.37
N ILE A 147 -10.02 -7.55 8.60
CA ILE A 147 -10.96 -7.59 9.74
C ILE A 147 -12.15 -6.65 9.50
N SER A 148 -11.92 -5.45 8.96
CA SER A 148 -13.01 -4.52 8.59
C SER A 148 -13.92 -5.12 7.52
N LEU A 149 -13.36 -5.80 6.51
CA LEU A 149 -14.14 -6.49 5.49
C LEU A 149 -15.00 -7.60 6.11
N ALA A 150 -14.42 -8.43 6.99
CA ALA A 150 -15.12 -9.54 7.62
C ALA A 150 -16.41 -9.09 8.33
N GLN A 151 -16.40 -7.91 8.96
CA GLN A 151 -17.55 -7.31 9.67
C GLN A 151 -18.78 -7.03 8.79
N HIS A 152 -18.62 -7.00 7.48
CA HIS A 152 -19.67 -6.64 6.53
C HIS A 152 -19.96 -7.76 5.51
N THR A 153 -19.53 -8.99 5.81
CA THR A 153 -19.71 -10.14 4.93
C THR A 153 -20.60 -11.22 5.56
N ASN A 154 -21.04 -12.19 4.76
CA ASN A 154 -21.73 -13.36 5.29
C ASN A 154 -20.74 -14.32 5.97
N VAL A 155 -21.25 -15.23 6.82
CA VAL A 155 -20.42 -16.16 7.62
C VAL A 155 -19.48 -17.04 6.78
N LYS A 156 -19.82 -17.34 5.52
CA LYS A 156 -18.95 -18.17 4.67
C LYS A 156 -17.72 -17.37 4.24
N VAL A 157 -17.92 -16.15 3.77
CA VAL A 157 -16.85 -15.21 3.38
C VAL A 157 -16.03 -14.83 4.60
N GLU A 158 -16.68 -14.50 5.72
CA GLU A 158 -16.03 -14.15 6.98
C GLU A 158 -15.01 -15.20 7.41
N ARG A 159 -15.33 -16.49 7.31
CA ARG A 159 -14.42 -17.59 7.64
C ARG A 159 -13.16 -17.60 6.78
N VAL A 160 -13.31 -17.38 5.47
CA VAL A 160 -12.16 -17.33 4.55
C VAL A 160 -11.26 -16.14 4.91
N VAL A 161 -11.87 -14.96 5.05
CA VAL A 161 -11.15 -13.72 5.39
C VAL A 161 -10.40 -13.85 6.73
N LEU A 162 -11.04 -14.40 7.76
CA LEU A 162 -10.41 -14.60 9.07
C LEU A 162 -9.32 -15.70 9.06
N SER A 163 -9.43 -16.70 8.17
CA SER A 163 -8.36 -17.68 7.95
C SER A 163 -7.13 -16.97 7.37
N ASN A 164 -7.31 -16.15 6.32
CA ASN A 164 -6.21 -15.37 5.73
C ASN A 164 -5.61 -14.41 6.75
N VAL A 165 -6.41 -13.75 7.61
CA VAL A 165 -5.88 -12.94 8.71
C VAL A 165 -4.98 -13.76 9.65
N SER A 166 -5.39 -14.98 9.99
CA SER A 166 -4.58 -15.87 10.84
C SER A 166 -3.25 -16.23 10.17
N ASP A 167 -3.29 -16.57 8.89
CA ASP A 167 -2.10 -16.92 8.09
C ASP A 167 -1.15 -15.73 7.94
N GLU A 168 -1.69 -14.52 7.82
CA GLU A 168 -0.90 -13.29 7.65
C GLU A 168 -0.27 -12.78 8.94
N LEU A 169 -0.86 -13.08 10.10
CA LEU A 169 -0.28 -12.68 11.38
C LEU A 169 0.95 -13.53 11.73
N GLN A 170 0.91 -14.85 11.55
CA GLN A 170 2.01 -15.76 11.95
C GLN A 170 2.60 -15.46 13.36
N GLY A 171 1.77 -14.97 14.29
CA GLY A 171 2.18 -14.58 15.65
C GLY A 171 2.68 -13.14 15.84
N THR A 172 2.61 -12.27 14.82
CA THR A 172 2.92 -10.82 14.88
C THR A 172 2.02 -10.04 13.89
N ASP A 173 2.04 -8.71 13.83
CA ASP A 173 1.37 -8.01 12.72
C ASP A 173 2.18 -8.11 11.40
N HIS A 174 1.48 -8.11 10.26
CA HIS A 174 2.08 -8.28 8.91
C HIS A 174 3.08 -7.16 8.57
N ALA A 175 2.82 -5.95 9.05
CA ALA A 175 3.72 -4.81 8.84
C ALA A 175 5.05 -5.00 9.56
N THR A 176 5.02 -5.54 10.79
CA THR A 176 6.22 -5.90 11.54
C THR A 176 7.04 -6.93 10.79
N GLN A 177 6.42 -7.91 10.11
CA GLN A 177 7.16 -8.87 9.28
C GLN A 177 7.90 -8.18 8.13
N ARG A 178 7.25 -7.24 7.43
CA ARG A 178 7.91 -6.44 6.36
C ARG A 178 8.92 -5.42 6.91
N SER A 179 8.73 -4.92 8.12
CA SER A 179 9.70 -4.02 8.78
C SER A 179 11.03 -4.73 9.06
N ARG A 180 11.00 -6.05 9.31
CA ARG A 180 12.22 -6.88 9.45
C ARG A 180 13.01 -6.89 8.16
N PHE A 181 12.32 -6.95 7.01
CA PHE A 181 12.94 -6.86 5.69
C PHE A 181 13.79 -5.59 5.55
N PHE A 182 13.21 -4.44 5.90
CA PHE A 182 13.95 -3.18 5.89
C PHE A 182 15.08 -3.15 6.93
N LYS A 183 14.85 -3.70 8.13
CA LYS A 183 15.86 -3.78 9.18
C LYS A 183 17.08 -4.60 8.75
N SER A 184 16.90 -5.70 8.03
CA SER A 184 18.03 -6.54 7.59
C SER A 184 18.84 -5.90 6.47
N ILE A 185 18.23 -5.02 5.68
CA ILE A 185 18.94 -4.27 4.63
C ILE A 185 19.62 -3.03 5.20
N CYS A 186 18.93 -2.29 6.08
CA CYS A 186 19.34 -0.96 6.53
C CYS A 186 19.87 -0.90 7.97
N GLY A 187 19.84 -2.01 8.71
CA GLY A 187 20.27 -2.11 10.11
C GLY A 187 19.32 -1.47 11.14
N ARG A 188 18.21 -0.85 10.72
CA ARG A 188 17.25 -0.16 11.59
C ARG A 188 15.81 -0.44 11.16
N PRO A 189 14.83 -0.51 12.09
CA PRO A 189 13.43 -0.68 11.72
C PRO A 189 12.90 0.56 10.98
N PHE A 190 11.87 0.37 10.17
CA PHE A 190 11.08 1.43 9.56
C PHE A 190 9.69 1.44 10.20
N ASP A 191 9.19 2.62 10.56
CA ASP A 191 7.86 2.77 11.17
C ASP A 191 6.98 3.73 10.36
N SER A 192 5.69 3.73 10.67
CA SER A 192 4.67 4.48 9.92
C SER A 192 4.75 6.00 10.11
N LEU A 193 5.25 6.48 11.25
CA LEU A 193 5.44 7.91 11.49
C LEU A 193 6.60 8.43 10.65
N GLN A 194 7.71 7.69 10.62
CA GLN A 194 8.85 7.99 9.77
C GLN A 194 8.44 7.98 8.29
N ALA A 195 7.61 7.03 7.86
CA ALA A 195 7.18 6.96 6.46
C ALA A 195 6.36 8.18 6.00
N LEU A 196 5.62 8.83 6.91
CA LEU A 196 4.88 10.06 6.58
C LEU A 196 5.79 11.24 6.26
N GLU A 197 7.02 11.24 6.78
CA GLU A 197 8.01 12.31 6.65
C GLU A 197 9.17 11.93 5.71
N ASP A 198 9.34 10.64 5.41
CA ASP A 198 10.43 10.12 4.57
C ASP A 198 10.23 10.56 3.09
N PRO A 199 11.19 11.29 2.51
CA PRO A 199 11.11 11.77 1.13
C PRO A 199 11.11 10.64 0.08
N ASP A 200 11.58 9.44 0.44
CA ASP A 200 11.57 8.27 -0.45
C ASP A 200 10.22 7.54 -0.44
N THR A 201 9.32 7.89 0.49
CA THR A 201 7.98 7.28 0.51
C THR A 201 7.08 8.01 -0.48
N LEU A 202 6.61 7.28 -1.48
CA LEU A 202 5.88 7.78 -2.63
C LEU A 202 4.39 7.92 -2.33
N THR A 203 3.75 8.91 -2.98
CA THR A 203 2.31 9.14 -2.90
C THR A 203 1.51 7.90 -3.29
N GLU A 204 2.00 7.14 -4.26
CA GLU A 204 1.36 5.96 -4.84
C GLU A 204 1.27 4.79 -3.86
N ALA A 205 2.25 4.65 -2.95
CA ALA A 205 2.20 3.62 -1.90
C ALA A 205 1.07 3.91 -0.89
N PHE A 206 0.93 5.18 -0.48
CA PHE A 206 -0.22 5.62 0.32
C PHE A 206 -1.52 5.45 -0.46
N ALA A 207 -1.52 5.79 -1.75
CA ALA A 207 -2.71 5.68 -2.59
C ALA A 207 -3.23 4.25 -2.67
N LEU A 208 -2.34 3.26 -2.80
CA LEU A 208 -2.70 1.84 -2.79
C LEU A 208 -3.22 1.39 -1.42
N SER A 209 -2.52 1.74 -0.33
CA SER A 209 -2.95 1.38 1.03
C SER A 209 -4.32 1.99 1.37
N ASN A 210 -4.51 3.28 1.09
CA ASN A 210 -5.76 3.99 1.38
C ASN A 210 -6.94 3.45 0.57
N TYR A 211 -6.69 2.99 -0.66
CA TYR A 211 -7.72 2.39 -1.49
C TYR A 211 -8.29 1.13 -0.85
N ARG A 212 -7.41 0.22 -0.39
CA ARG A 212 -7.81 -1.00 0.35
C ARG A 212 -8.64 -0.67 1.57
N THR A 213 -8.21 0.29 2.38
CA THR A 213 -8.99 0.77 3.53
C THR A 213 -10.38 1.25 3.12
N GLY A 214 -10.44 2.10 2.09
CA GLY A 214 -11.71 2.66 1.60
C GLY A 214 -12.69 1.59 1.16
N VAL A 215 -12.25 0.60 0.36
CA VAL A 215 -13.15 -0.47 -0.11
C VAL A 215 -13.57 -1.43 1.01
N CYS A 216 -12.74 -1.68 2.02
CA CYS A 216 -13.11 -2.50 3.18
C CYS A 216 -14.11 -1.83 4.12
N ALA A 217 -14.14 -0.50 4.11
CA ALA A 217 -15.07 0.29 4.91
C ALA A 217 -16.44 0.48 4.22
N LEU A 218 -16.60 0.04 2.96
CA LEU A 218 -17.88 0.12 2.28
C LEU A 218 -18.84 -0.96 2.81
N PRO A 219 -20.15 -0.67 2.94
CA PRO A 219 -21.15 -1.67 3.30
C PRO A 219 -21.28 -2.80 2.28
N VAL A 220 -20.90 -2.55 1.02
CA VAL A 220 -20.91 -3.52 -0.07
C VAL A 220 -19.52 -4.13 -0.18
N PRO A 221 -19.32 -5.43 0.14
CA PRO A 221 -17.99 -6.03 0.20
C PRO A 221 -17.40 -6.30 -1.19
N SER A 222 -18.21 -6.25 -2.25
CA SER A 222 -17.86 -6.64 -3.62
C SER A 222 -16.55 -6.02 -4.11
N TYR A 223 -16.33 -4.71 -3.92
CA TYR A 223 -15.08 -4.05 -4.32
C TYR A 223 -13.86 -4.57 -3.57
N ALA A 224 -14.01 -4.83 -2.26
CA ALA A 224 -12.92 -5.35 -1.44
C ALA A 224 -12.59 -6.79 -1.81
N LEU A 225 -13.58 -7.65 -2.04
CA LEU A 225 -13.36 -9.03 -2.51
C LEU A 225 -12.49 -9.07 -3.77
N GLY A 226 -12.79 -8.21 -4.74
CA GLY A 226 -11.98 -8.10 -5.95
C GLY A 226 -10.57 -7.55 -5.69
N SER A 227 -10.48 -6.52 -4.86
CA SER A 227 -9.19 -5.90 -4.48
C SER A 227 -8.23 -6.90 -3.83
N PHE A 228 -8.68 -7.73 -2.89
CA PHE A 228 -7.82 -8.72 -2.23
C PHE A 228 -7.54 -9.93 -3.11
N TYR A 229 -8.51 -10.42 -3.89
CA TYR A 229 -8.22 -11.44 -4.89
C TYR A 229 -7.08 -11.02 -5.83
N SER A 230 -7.06 -9.76 -6.29
CA SER A 230 -5.96 -9.29 -7.15
C SER A 230 -4.65 -9.03 -6.42
N VAL A 231 -4.64 -8.88 -5.09
CA VAL A 231 -3.39 -8.90 -4.30
C VAL A 231 -2.73 -10.25 -4.41
N GLU A 232 -3.45 -11.31 -4.02
CA GLU A 232 -2.89 -12.66 -3.92
C GLU A 232 -2.35 -13.13 -5.27
N VAL A 233 -3.13 -12.96 -6.34
CA VAL A 233 -2.71 -13.38 -7.68
C VAL A 233 -1.49 -12.60 -8.18
N ALA A 234 -1.38 -11.31 -7.87
CA ALA A 234 -0.27 -10.48 -8.33
C ALA A 234 1.03 -10.68 -7.53
N TYR A 235 0.94 -11.22 -6.31
CA TYR A 235 2.08 -11.32 -5.41
C TYR A 235 2.89 -12.61 -5.57
N VAL A 236 2.27 -13.70 -6.05
CA VAL A 236 2.97 -14.95 -6.41
C VAL A 236 4.20 -14.72 -7.33
N PRO A 237 4.06 -14.08 -8.51
CA PRO A 237 5.22 -13.80 -9.36
C PRO A 237 6.19 -12.75 -8.78
N SER A 238 5.73 -11.86 -7.89
CA SER A 238 6.63 -10.93 -7.18
C SER A 238 7.58 -11.69 -6.25
N CYS A 239 7.05 -12.66 -5.50
CA CYS A 239 7.82 -13.50 -4.59
C CYS A 239 8.89 -14.31 -5.32
N GLU A 240 8.54 -14.91 -6.47
CA GLU A 240 9.50 -15.66 -7.29
C GLU A 240 10.71 -14.80 -7.69
N ARG A 241 10.47 -13.57 -8.14
CA ARG A 241 11.54 -12.66 -8.57
C ARG A 241 12.35 -12.10 -7.42
N LEU A 242 11.70 -11.74 -6.32
CA LEU A 242 12.40 -11.34 -5.10
C LEU A 242 13.37 -12.45 -4.64
N LEU A 243 12.90 -13.71 -4.56
CA LEU A 243 13.76 -14.83 -4.21
C LEU A 243 14.91 -15.03 -5.19
N ARG A 244 14.64 -14.94 -6.49
CA ARG A 244 15.67 -15.08 -7.52
C ARG A 244 16.77 -14.02 -7.37
N GLY A 245 16.38 -12.76 -7.20
CA GLY A 245 17.32 -11.66 -7.03
C GLY A 245 18.09 -11.72 -5.71
N LEU A 246 17.41 -12.02 -4.59
CA LEU A 246 18.07 -12.17 -3.29
C LEU A 246 19.07 -13.34 -3.27
N ASN A 247 18.70 -14.49 -3.85
CA ASN A 247 19.59 -15.65 -3.94
C ASN A 247 20.79 -15.42 -4.86
N LYS A 248 20.61 -14.69 -5.98
CA LYS A 248 21.71 -14.30 -6.89
C LYS A 248 22.83 -13.59 -6.12
N HIS A 249 22.48 -12.82 -5.10
CA HIS A 249 23.40 -12.03 -4.27
C HIS A 249 23.76 -12.68 -2.94
N ALA A 250 23.45 -13.96 -2.74
CA ALA A 250 23.69 -14.69 -1.50
C ALA A 250 23.21 -13.93 -0.25
N PHE A 251 22.02 -13.33 -0.32
CA PHE A 251 21.43 -12.59 0.78
C PHE A 251 21.32 -13.49 2.03
N GLY A 252 21.93 -13.05 3.13
CA GLY A 252 22.23 -13.90 4.28
C GLY A 252 21.13 -14.02 5.34
N ASP A 253 19.99 -13.36 5.16
CA ASP A 253 18.91 -13.38 6.14
C ASP A 253 17.87 -14.46 5.77
N GLN A 254 17.92 -15.58 6.48
CA GLN A 254 17.06 -16.73 6.23
C GLN A 254 15.59 -16.44 6.58
N ASP A 255 15.32 -15.65 7.62
CA ASP A 255 13.95 -15.34 8.02
C ASP A 255 13.22 -14.57 6.91
N ILE A 256 13.94 -13.70 6.20
CA ILE A 256 13.43 -13.00 5.02
C ILE A 256 13.19 -13.93 3.84
N LEU A 257 14.14 -14.81 3.54
CA LEU A 257 13.99 -15.78 2.45
C LEU A 257 12.80 -16.71 2.70
N ASP A 258 12.62 -17.16 3.95
CA ASP A 258 11.49 -17.97 4.38
C ASP A 258 10.17 -17.21 4.29
N TYR A 259 10.15 -15.92 4.67
CA TYR A 259 8.98 -15.05 4.51
C TYR A 259 8.54 -14.96 3.04
N VAL A 260 9.45 -14.64 2.13
CA VAL A 260 9.13 -14.48 0.70
C VAL A 260 8.76 -15.82 0.06
N SER A 261 9.44 -16.90 0.43
CA SER A 261 9.09 -18.26 -0.03
C SER A 261 7.74 -18.72 0.49
N GLY A 262 7.42 -18.39 1.74
CA GLY A 262 6.12 -18.69 2.36
C GLY A 262 4.98 -18.00 1.61
N HIS A 263 5.09 -16.70 1.37
CA HIS A 263 4.06 -15.93 0.64
C HIS A 263 3.88 -16.40 -0.80
N GLY A 264 4.95 -16.79 -1.50
CA GLY A 264 4.81 -17.36 -2.85
C GLY A 264 3.91 -18.61 -2.90
N VAL A 265 3.89 -19.41 -1.82
CA VAL A 265 3.04 -20.60 -1.71
C VAL A 265 1.66 -20.27 -1.15
N LEU A 266 1.61 -19.48 -0.07
CA LEU A 266 0.38 -19.09 0.62
C LEU A 266 -0.53 -18.29 -0.31
N ASP A 267 -0.01 -17.27 -1.00
CA ASP A 267 -0.82 -16.40 -1.85
C ASP A 267 -1.38 -17.15 -3.07
N SER A 268 -0.68 -18.20 -3.54
CA SER A 268 -1.24 -19.10 -4.55
C SER A 268 -2.47 -19.84 -4.03
N GLN A 269 -2.46 -20.29 -2.77
CA GLN A 269 -3.60 -20.96 -2.13
C GLN A 269 -4.70 -19.94 -1.83
N HIS A 270 -4.37 -18.81 -1.21
CA HIS A 270 -5.32 -17.74 -0.88
C HIS A 270 -6.02 -17.23 -2.14
N SER A 271 -5.35 -17.14 -3.29
CA SER A 271 -6.00 -16.75 -4.55
C SER A 271 -7.17 -17.68 -4.94
N GLU A 272 -7.08 -18.98 -4.66
CA GLU A 272 -8.18 -19.93 -4.87
C GLU A 272 -9.27 -19.76 -3.81
N GLU A 273 -8.88 -19.52 -2.55
CA GLU A 273 -9.81 -19.28 -1.44
C GLU A 273 -10.63 -18.01 -1.65
N TRP A 274 -10.04 -16.94 -2.20
CA TRP A 274 -10.77 -15.71 -2.55
C TRP A 274 -11.79 -15.94 -3.66
N VAL A 275 -11.51 -16.82 -4.62
CA VAL A 275 -12.50 -17.22 -5.64
C VAL A 275 -13.66 -17.94 -4.96
N ASP A 276 -13.37 -18.83 -4.03
CA ASP A 276 -14.40 -19.54 -3.27
C ASP A 276 -15.21 -18.59 -2.37
N ALA A 277 -14.57 -17.58 -1.78
CA ALA A 277 -15.22 -16.51 -1.03
C ALA A 277 -16.17 -15.69 -1.93
N ILE A 278 -15.71 -15.25 -3.11
CA ILE A 278 -16.53 -14.54 -4.10
C ILE A 278 -17.74 -15.39 -4.50
N ARG A 279 -17.53 -16.70 -4.75
CA ARG A 279 -18.62 -17.63 -5.08
C ARG A 279 -19.62 -17.78 -3.92
N ALA A 280 -19.13 -17.76 -2.68
CA ALA A 280 -19.93 -17.91 -1.47
C ALA A 280 -20.60 -16.61 -0.98
N ALA A 281 -20.30 -15.47 -1.61
CA ALA A 281 -20.76 -14.15 -1.17
C ALA A 281 -22.22 -13.81 -1.58
N ASP A 282 -22.95 -14.73 -2.22
CA ASP A 282 -24.34 -14.55 -2.68
C ASP A 282 -24.53 -13.27 -3.54
N LEU A 283 -23.58 -13.03 -4.44
CA LEU A 283 -23.48 -11.80 -5.26
C LEU A 283 -24.50 -11.74 -6.40
N THR A 284 -25.01 -10.54 -6.68
CA THR A 284 -25.78 -10.24 -7.90
C THR A 284 -24.87 -10.05 -9.12
N GLU A 285 -25.42 -9.99 -10.33
CA GLU A 285 -24.63 -9.64 -11.53
C GLU A 285 -23.94 -8.27 -11.41
N GLN A 286 -24.62 -7.29 -10.78
CA GLN A 286 -24.06 -5.96 -10.54
C GLN A 286 -22.90 -6.02 -9.54
N ASP A 287 -22.99 -6.89 -8.53
CA ASP A 287 -21.90 -7.08 -7.58
C ASP A 287 -20.65 -7.65 -8.26
N TYR A 288 -20.79 -8.56 -9.23
CA TYR A 288 -19.64 -9.05 -10.00
C TYR A 288 -18.95 -7.94 -10.81
N GLU A 289 -19.70 -6.97 -11.33
CA GLU A 289 -19.09 -5.78 -11.95
C GLU A 289 -18.29 -4.98 -10.91
N CYS A 290 -18.80 -4.83 -9.68
CA CYS A 290 -18.10 -4.18 -8.58
C CYS A 290 -16.85 -4.96 -8.14
N VAL A 291 -16.90 -6.30 -8.08
CA VAL A 291 -15.72 -7.15 -7.84
C VAL A 291 -14.66 -6.89 -8.92
N THR A 292 -15.07 -6.87 -10.20
CA THR A 292 -14.16 -6.59 -11.30
C THR A 292 -13.51 -5.21 -11.17
N ALA A 293 -14.32 -4.18 -10.93
CA ALA A 293 -13.84 -2.82 -10.78
C ALA A 293 -12.90 -2.65 -9.58
N GLY A 294 -13.19 -3.36 -8.48
CA GLY A 294 -12.34 -3.43 -7.30
C GLY A 294 -10.95 -3.97 -7.61
N ALA A 295 -10.92 -5.11 -8.30
CA ALA A 295 -9.69 -5.78 -8.69
C ALA A 295 -8.84 -4.96 -9.68
N LEU A 296 -9.47 -4.37 -10.70
CA LEU A 296 -8.76 -3.58 -11.72
C LEU A 296 -8.21 -2.27 -11.15
N ALA A 297 -8.96 -1.58 -10.30
CA ALA A 297 -8.48 -0.36 -9.63
C ALA A 297 -7.28 -0.64 -8.72
N GLN A 298 -7.29 -1.76 -8.00
CA GLN A 298 -6.15 -2.23 -7.21
C GLN A 298 -4.90 -2.46 -8.08
N LEU A 299 -5.05 -3.17 -9.20
CA LEU A 299 -3.93 -3.46 -10.12
C LEU A 299 -3.38 -2.18 -10.76
N GLU A 300 -4.24 -1.24 -11.16
CA GLU A 300 -3.83 0.06 -11.69
C GLU A 300 -3.04 0.87 -10.64
N LEU A 301 -3.53 0.95 -9.40
CA LEU A 301 -2.83 1.68 -8.34
C LEU A 301 -1.48 1.05 -8.03
N ARG A 302 -1.39 -0.28 -8.06
CA ARG A 302 -0.13 -1.01 -7.95
C ARG A 302 0.81 -0.68 -9.11
N HIS A 303 0.34 -0.72 -10.34
CA HIS A 303 1.14 -0.39 -11.51
C HIS A 303 1.70 1.04 -11.45
N ARG A 304 0.85 2.02 -11.07
CA ARG A 304 1.29 3.41 -10.85
C ARG A 304 2.37 3.53 -9.79
N TRP A 305 2.30 2.72 -8.74
CA TRP A 305 3.35 2.67 -7.72
C TRP A 305 4.69 2.19 -8.31
N PHE A 306 4.69 1.14 -9.15
CA PHE A 306 5.90 0.72 -9.86
C PHE A 306 6.44 1.78 -10.82
N GLU A 307 5.58 2.44 -11.59
CA GLU A 307 5.97 3.53 -12.49
C GLU A 307 6.56 4.73 -11.73
N ALA A 308 6.00 5.08 -10.57
CA ALA A 308 6.54 6.14 -9.72
C ALA A 308 7.93 5.79 -9.16
N MET A 309 8.15 4.54 -8.74
CA MET A 309 9.48 4.07 -8.32
C MET A 309 10.51 4.16 -9.45
N ARG A 310 10.14 3.73 -10.67
CA ARG A 310 10.98 3.86 -11.86
C ARG A 310 11.34 5.32 -12.17
N ALA A 311 10.35 6.21 -12.11
CA ALA A 311 10.56 7.62 -12.36
C ALA A 311 11.52 8.23 -11.32
N ALA A 312 11.32 7.93 -10.04
CA ALA A 312 12.19 8.39 -8.96
C ALA A 312 13.64 7.91 -9.15
N ALA A 313 13.84 6.63 -9.50
CA ALA A 313 15.17 6.07 -9.76
C ALA A 313 15.87 6.75 -10.96
N LYS A 314 15.15 7.03 -12.04
CA LYS A 314 15.70 7.77 -13.20
C LYS A 314 16.09 9.20 -12.84
N SER A 315 15.26 9.90 -12.07
CA SER A 315 15.57 11.25 -11.58
C SER A 315 16.81 11.26 -10.69
N ALA A 316 16.94 10.30 -9.76
CA ALA A 316 18.14 10.15 -8.93
C ALA A 316 19.40 9.86 -9.78
N ALA A 317 19.30 9.02 -10.80
CA ALA A 317 20.39 8.74 -11.72
C ALA A 317 20.82 9.96 -12.55
N SER A 318 19.88 10.84 -12.91
CA SER A 318 20.15 12.08 -13.64
C SER A 318 20.82 13.17 -12.80
N LEU A 319 20.76 13.03 -11.46
CA LEU A 319 21.42 13.90 -10.49
C LEU A 319 22.83 13.43 -10.13
N LYS A 320 23.40 12.43 -10.84
CA LYS A 320 24.82 12.07 -10.67
C LYS A 320 25.66 13.35 -10.80
N PRO A 321 26.47 13.72 -9.80
CA PRO A 321 27.36 14.85 -9.95
C PRO A 321 28.29 14.55 -11.13
N ALA A 322 28.40 15.52 -12.06
CA ALA A 322 29.54 15.55 -12.97
C ALA A 322 30.80 15.35 -12.11
N SER A 323 31.58 14.31 -12.45
CA SER A 323 32.77 13.85 -11.73
C SER A 323 33.50 14.96 -10.96
N LEU A 324 33.17 15.13 -9.68
CA LEU A 324 34.09 15.73 -8.73
C LEU A 324 34.93 14.57 -8.24
N GLY A 325 36.13 14.44 -8.82
CA GLY A 325 37.10 13.45 -8.38
C GLY A 325 37.35 13.60 -6.89
N PHE A 326 36.94 12.59 -6.12
CA PHE A 326 37.41 12.39 -4.76
C PHE A 326 38.41 11.23 -4.76
N PRO A 327 39.60 11.42 -4.17
CA PRO A 327 40.63 10.41 -4.17
C PRO A 327 40.21 9.21 -3.32
N SER A 328 40.66 8.04 -3.74
CA SER A 328 40.49 6.75 -3.08
C SER A 328 41.19 6.73 -1.72
N SER A 329 40.57 7.29 -0.69
CA SER A 329 40.92 7.05 0.72
C SER A 329 39.83 7.59 1.64
N PHE A 330 38.75 6.84 1.83
CA PHE A 330 37.96 6.91 3.05
C PHE A 330 37.76 5.48 3.54
N GLN A 331 38.72 5.03 4.35
CA GLN A 331 38.50 3.91 5.25
C GLN A 331 37.47 4.38 6.30
N VAL A 332 36.47 3.54 6.53
CA VAL A 332 35.47 3.71 7.57
C VAL A 332 36.16 3.44 8.91
N ASP A 333 36.66 4.49 9.56
CA ASP A 333 37.03 4.42 10.97
C ASP A 333 35.78 4.66 11.83
N ASN A 334 35.56 3.72 12.74
CA ASN A 334 34.45 3.63 13.69
C ASN A 334 34.10 4.97 14.34
N PHE A 335 32.89 5.48 14.09
CA PHE A 335 32.31 6.57 14.86
C PHE A 335 31.66 6.00 16.13
N ASP A 336 32.35 6.13 17.27
CA ASP A 336 31.89 5.74 18.60
C ASP A 336 30.93 6.81 19.15
N PHE A 337 29.64 6.47 19.27
CA PHE A 337 28.57 7.37 19.72
C PHE A 337 28.51 7.57 21.25
N ASN A 338 29.42 7.00 22.04
CA ASN A 338 29.41 7.14 23.50
C ASN A 338 29.92 8.50 24.04
N ARG A 339 29.97 9.56 23.22
CA ARG A 339 30.55 10.86 23.60
C ARG A 339 29.62 12.08 23.55
N LEU A 340 28.31 11.88 23.60
CA LEU A 340 27.33 12.98 23.76
C LEU A 340 26.49 12.80 25.03
N GLY A 341 27.14 12.41 26.13
CA GLY A 341 26.50 12.20 27.43
C GLY A 341 27.20 12.88 28.60
N ASP A 342 28.08 13.86 28.37
CA ASP A 342 28.72 14.63 29.44
C ASP A 342 29.14 16.03 28.93
N SER A 343 28.20 16.98 28.95
CA SER A 343 28.42 18.38 29.42
C SER A 343 27.32 19.33 28.93
N ILE A 344 26.61 19.89 29.92
CA ILE A 344 25.67 21.04 29.93
C ILE A 344 24.20 20.72 29.61
#